data_AF-F4HVY0-F1
#
_entry.id   AF-F4HVY0-F1
#
_cell.length_a   1.000
_cell.length_b   1.000
_cell.length_c   1.000
_cell.angle_alpha   90.00
_cell.angle_beta   90.00
_cell.angle_gamma   90.00
#
_symmetry.space_group_name_H-M   'P 1'
#
loop_
_entity.id
_entity.type
_entity.pdbx_description
1 polymer ?
#
loop_
_entity_poly.entity_id
_entity_poly.type
_entity_poly.pdbx_seq_one_letter_code
_entity_poly.pdbx_strand_id
1 'polypeptide(L)'
;MATKPGVLTDWPWTPLGSFKYIVIAPWAVHSTYRFVTDDPEKRDLGYFLVFPFLLFRILHNQVWISLSRYYTSSGKRRIVDKGIDFNQVDRETNWDDQILFNGVLFYIGINLLPEAKQLPWWRTDGVLMAALIHTGPVEFLYYWLHKALHHHFLYSRYHSHHHSSIVTEPITSVIHPFAEHIAYFILFAIPLLTTLLTKTASIISFAGYIIYIDFMNNMGHCNFELIPKRLFHLFPPLKFLCYTPSYHSLHHTQFRTNYSLFMPLYDYIYGTMDESTDTLYEKTLERGDDIVDVVHLTHLTTPESIYHLRIGLASFASYPFAYRWFMRLLWPFTSLSMIFTLFYARLFVAERNSFNKLNLQSWVIPRYNLQYLLKWRKEAINNMIEKAILEADKKGVKVLSLGLMNQGEELNRNGEVYIHNHPDMKVRLVDGSRLAAAVVINSVPKATTSVVMTGNLTKVAYTIASALCQRGVQVSTLRLDEYEKIRSCVPQECRDHLVYLTSEALSSNKVWLVGEGTTREEQEKATKGTLFIPFSQFPLKQLRRDCIYHTTPALIVPKSLVNVHSCENWLPRKAMSATRVAGILHALEGWEMHECGTSLLLSDLDQVWEACLSHGFQPLLLPHH
;
A
#
# COMPACT_ATOMS: atom_id res chain seq x y z
N MET A 1 -13.38 -6.80 -14.65
CA MET A 1 -13.75 -7.28 -15.99
C MET A 1 -14.70 -6.29 -16.64
N ALA A 2 -14.78 -6.31 -17.96
CA ALA A 2 -15.77 -5.54 -18.72
C ALA A 2 -17.20 -5.95 -18.32
N THR A 3 -18.16 -5.04 -18.50
CA THR A 3 -19.54 -5.24 -18.04
C THR A 3 -20.28 -6.35 -18.80
N LYS A 4 -19.89 -6.63 -20.04
CA LYS A 4 -20.37 -7.74 -20.87
C LYS A 4 -19.19 -8.37 -21.61
N PRO A 5 -18.40 -9.28 -20.99
CA PRO A 5 -17.15 -9.79 -21.56
C PRO A 5 -17.24 -10.21 -23.03
N GLY A 6 -16.27 -9.75 -23.84
CA GLY A 6 -16.11 -10.14 -25.24
C GLY A 6 -15.33 -11.44 -25.45
N VAL A 7 -15.07 -11.77 -26.72
CA VAL A 7 -14.21 -12.91 -27.09
C VAL A 7 -12.76 -12.58 -26.72
N LEU A 8 -12.00 -13.55 -26.21
CA LEU A 8 -10.64 -13.35 -25.70
C LEU A 8 -10.58 -12.23 -24.63
N THR A 9 -11.53 -12.25 -23.69
CA THR A 9 -11.49 -11.34 -22.53
C THR A 9 -10.32 -11.69 -21.60
N ASP A 10 -10.22 -12.95 -21.23
CA ASP A 10 -9.19 -13.44 -20.30
C ASP A 10 -7.86 -13.72 -21.00
N TRP A 11 -6.77 -13.51 -20.27
CA TRP A 11 -5.43 -13.88 -20.71
C TRP A 11 -5.26 -15.40 -20.77
N PRO A 12 -4.46 -15.94 -21.73
CA PRO A 12 -4.28 -17.38 -21.87
C PRO A 12 -3.74 -18.08 -20.62
N TRP A 13 -2.97 -17.37 -19.80
CA TRP A 13 -2.38 -17.87 -18.56
C TRP A 13 -3.11 -17.43 -17.29
N THR A 14 -4.31 -16.83 -17.39
CA THR A 14 -5.15 -16.55 -16.20
C THR A 14 -5.28 -17.78 -15.28
N PRO A 15 -5.46 -19.02 -15.78
CA PRO A 15 -5.53 -20.20 -14.91
C PRO A 15 -4.25 -20.50 -14.11
N LEU A 16 -3.10 -19.97 -14.51
CA LEU A 16 -1.83 -20.14 -13.77
C LEU A 16 -1.76 -19.22 -12.55
N GLY A 17 -2.57 -18.16 -12.48
CA GLY A 17 -2.52 -17.16 -11.41
C GLY A 17 -1.09 -16.64 -11.19
N SER A 18 -0.60 -16.71 -9.96
CA SER A 18 0.76 -16.30 -9.60
C SER A 18 1.89 -17.12 -10.24
N PHE A 19 1.58 -18.27 -10.84
CA PHE A 19 2.56 -19.10 -11.56
C PHE A 19 2.77 -18.68 -13.01
N LYS A 20 2.07 -17.64 -13.50
CA LYS A 20 2.15 -17.16 -14.89
C LYS A 20 3.56 -16.90 -15.42
N TYR A 21 4.52 -16.57 -14.55
CA TYR A 21 5.92 -16.37 -14.93
C TYR A 21 6.59 -17.62 -15.54
N ILE A 22 6.05 -18.82 -15.33
CA ILE A 22 6.55 -20.04 -15.98
C ILE A 22 6.44 -19.98 -17.51
N VAL A 23 5.54 -19.16 -18.04
CA VAL A 23 5.34 -18.99 -19.49
C VAL A 23 6.63 -18.50 -20.16
N ILE A 24 7.38 -17.59 -19.53
CA ILE A 24 8.60 -17.03 -20.14
C ILE A 24 9.86 -17.84 -19.80
N ALA A 25 9.80 -18.73 -18.79
CA ALA A 25 10.96 -19.40 -18.23
C ALA A 25 11.74 -20.26 -19.25
N PRO A 26 11.11 -21.09 -20.11
CA PRO A 26 11.83 -21.89 -21.09
C PRO A 26 12.67 -21.04 -22.05
N TRP A 27 12.10 -19.93 -22.55
CA TRP A 27 12.82 -19.03 -23.45
C TRP A 27 13.94 -18.27 -22.74
N ALA A 28 13.72 -17.81 -21.50
CA ALA A 28 14.74 -17.13 -20.71
C ALA A 28 15.93 -18.05 -20.37
N VAL A 29 15.66 -19.31 -20.05
CA VAL A 29 16.70 -20.32 -19.82
C VAL A 29 17.45 -20.62 -21.11
N HIS A 30 16.74 -20.81 -22.23
CA HIS A 30 17.37 -21.10 -23.51
C HIS A 30 18.21 -19.94 -24.03
N SER A 31 17.73 -18.69 -23.95
CA SER A 31 18.48 -17.51 -24.38
C SER A 31 19.74 -17.29 -23.56
N THR A 32 19.65 -17.49 -22.24
CA THR A 32 20.80 -17.44 -21.34
C THR A 32 21.80 -18.55 -21.66
N TYR A 33 21.33 -19.78 -21.82
CA TYR A 33 22.17 -20.93 -22.15
C TYR A 33 22.94 -20.71 -23.46
N ARG A 34 22.25 -20.29 -24.53
CA ARG A 34 22.86 -20.00 -25.83
C ARG A 34 23.89 -18.89 -25.72
N PHE A 35 23.59 -17.81 -25.00
CA PHE A 35 24.53 -16.70 -24.82
C PHE A 35 25.80 -17.10 -24.06
N VAL A 36 25.69 -18.03 -23.09
CA VAL A 36 26.83 -18.51 -22.30
C VAL A 36 27.65 -19.56 -23.06
N THR A 37 27.00 -20.46 -23.80
CA THR A 37 27.65 -21.65 -24.39
C THR A 37 28.04 -21.50 -25.86
N ASP A 38 27.36 -20.66 -26.63
CA ASP A 38 27.70 -20.47 -28.04
C ASP A 38 29.04 -19.71 -28.19
N ASP A 39 29.72 -19.97 -29.30
CA ASP A 39 30.87 -19.20 -29.77
C ASP A 39 30.50 -17.70 -29.85
N PRO A 40 31.39 -16.76 -29.47
CA PRO A 40 31.09 -15.33 -29.46
C PRO A 40 30.44 -14.78 -30.74
N GLU A 41 30.83 -15.29 -31.91
CA GLU A 41 30.29 -14.88 -33.22
C GLU A 41 28.84 -15.34 -33.47
N LYS A 42 28.40 -16.39 -32.78
CA LYS A 42 27.04 -16.95 -32.88
C LYS A 42 26.09 -16.38 -31.82
N ARG A 43 26.60 -15.65 -30.83
CA ARG A 43 25.81 -15.09 -29.75
C ARG A 43 24.89 -13.99 -30.27
N ASP A 44 23.60 -14.16 -30.05
CA ASP A 44 22.62 -13.11 -30.29
C ASP A 44 22.37 -12.33 -29.00
N LEU A 45 22.97 -11.14 -28.92
CA LEU A 45 22.82 -10.25 -27.78
C LEU A 45 21.36 -9.79 -27.61
N GLY A 46 20.62 -9.56 -28.70
CA GLY A 46 19.22 -9.18 -28.66
C GLY A 46 18.35 -10.27 -28.03
N TYR A 47 18.58 -11.53 -28.44
CA TYR A 47 17.91 -12.70 -27.88
C TYR A 47 18.14 -12.85 -26.38
N PHE A 48 19.39 -12.67 -25.92
CA PHE A 48 19.73 -12.70 -24.50
C PHE A 48 19.09 -11.56 -23.71
N LEU A 49 19.12 -10.34 -24.26
CA LEU A 49 18.67 -9.12 -23.57
C LEU A 49 17.14 -9.03 -23.40
N VAL A 50 16.35 -9.87 -24.07
CA VAL A 50 14.89 -9.91 -23.88
C VAL A 50 14.54 -10.06 -22.41
N PHE A 51 15.07 -11.07 -21.71
CA PHE A 51 14.70 -11.30 -20.31
C PHE A 51 15.13 -10.16 -19.36
N PRO A 52 16.39 -9.69 -19.37
CA PRO A 52 16.79 -8.49 -18.62
C PRO A 52 15.93 -7.26 -18.94
N PHE A 53 15.52 -7.09 -20.19
CA PHE A 53 14.66 -5.98 -20.61
C PHE A 53 13.25 -6.08 -20.02
N LEU A 54 12.65 -7.28 -19.97
CA LEU A 54 11.35 -7.48 -19.30
C LEU A 54 11.43 -7.14 -17.80
N LEU A 55 12.51 -7.55 -17.13
CA LEU A 55 12.74 -7.20 -15.72
C LEU A 55 12.89 -5.69 -15.53
N PHE A 56 13.60 -5.02 -16.44
CA PHE A 56 13.71 -3.57 -16.45
C PHE A 56 12.34 -2.90 -16.60
N ARG A 57 11.48 -3.39 -17.49
CA ARG A 57 10.11 -2.86 -17.66
C ARG A 57 9.28 -3.01 -16.38
N ILE A 58 9.35 -4.16 -15.69
CA ILE A 58 8.67 -4.35 -14.41
C ILE A 58 9.15 -3.32 -13.39
N LEU A 59 10.47 -3.12 -13.28
CA LEU A 59 11.05 -2.13 -12.37
C LEU A 59 10.63 -0.70 -12.73
N HIS A 60 10.66 -0.34 -14.01
CA HIS A 60 10.27 0.96 -14.51
C HIS A 60 8.81 1.30 -14.15
N ASN A 61 7.88 0.38 -14.40
CA ASN A 61 6.47 0.54 -14.01
C ASN A 61 6.33 0.65 -12.49
N GLN A 62 7.04 -0.19 -11.72
CA GLN A 62 6.98 -0.13 -10.26
C GLN A 62 7.49 1.22 -9.71
N VAL A 63 8.53 1.81 -10.30
CA VAL A 63 9.01 3.16 -9.93
C VAL A 63 7.91 4.19 -10.13
N TRP A 64 7.19 4.14 -11.25
CA TRP A 64 6.06 5.04 -11.51
C TRP A 64 4.93 4.86 -10.50
N ILE A 65 4.56 3.63 -10.16
CA ILE A 65 3.54 3.33 -9.13
C ILE A 65 3.95 3.97 -7.80
N SER A 66 5.18 3.70 -7.35
CA SER A 66 5.71 4.25 -6.10
C SER A 66 5.73 5.77 -6.10
N LEU A 67 6.14 6.39 -7.21
CA LEU A 67 6.19 7.84 -7.38
C LEU A 67 4.77 8.46 -7.31
N SER A 68 3.82 7.90 -8.06
CA SER A 68 2.44 8.38 -8.09
C SER A 68 1.79 8.29 -6.71
N ARG A 69 2.00 7.18 -6.00
CA ARG A 69 1.47 6.99 -4.64
C ARG A 69 2.12 7.92 -3.62
N TYR A 70 3.40 8.22 -3.78
CA TYR A 70 4.12 9.18 -2.93
C TYR A 70 3.58 10.61 -3.09
N TYR A 71 3.40 11.10 -4.31
CA TYR A 71 2.87 12.45 -4.52
C TYR A 71 1.40 12.56 -4.11
N THR A 72 0.59 11.55 -4.42
CA THR A 72 -0.84 11.59 -4.12
C THR A 72 -1.17 11.38 -2.64
N SER A 73 -0.26 10.81 -1.84
CA SER A 73 -0.44 10.66 -0.39
C SER A 73 -0.41 12.00 0.35
N SER A 74 0.45 12.96 -0.06
CA SER A 74 0.45 14.32 0.52
C SER A 74 -0.61 15.24 -0.08
N GLY A 75 -1.09 14.90 -1.28
CA GLY A 75 -2.08 15.66 -2.05
C GLY A 75 -1.52 16.75 -2.94
N LYS A 76 -0.20 16.96 -2.88
CA LYS A 76 0.51 17.88 -3.76
C LYS A 76 0.34 17.48 -5.22
N ARG A 77 -0.14 18.44 -6.01
CA ARG A 77 -0.39 18.26 -7.45
C ARG A 77 -1.28 17.07 -7.82
N ARG A 78 -2.13 16.60 -6.90
CA ARG A 78 -3.10 15.53 -7.19
C ARG A 78 -4.19 16.02 -8.15
N ILE A 79 -4.49 15.23 -9.18
CA ILE A 79 -5.47 15.58 -10.22
C ILE A 79 -6.89 15.25 -9.75
N VAL A 80 -7.17 13.97 -9.50
CA VAL A 80 -8.49 13.48 -9.08
C VAL A 80 -8.52 13.23 -7.58
N ASP A 81 -9.47 13.88 -6.92
CA ASP A 81 -9.70 13.73 -5.48
C ASP A 81 -10.79 12.71 -5.14
N LYS A 82 -10.58 11.48 -5.60
CA LYS A 82 -11.40 10.32 -5.22
C LYS A 82 -10.52 9.28 -4.52
N GLY A 83 -11.16 8.32 -3.87
CA GLY A 83 -10.47 7.22 -3.18
C GLY A 83 -10.31 5.99 -4.07
N ILE A 84 -9.22 5.26 -3.86
CA ILE A 84 -8.99 3.90 -4.39
C ILE A 84 -9.45 2.90 -3.32
N ASP A 85 -10.04 1.79 -3.76
CA ASP A 85 -10.45 0.68 -2.90
C ASP A 85 -9.69 -0.62 -3.24
N PHE A 86 -9.84 -1.64 -2.40
CA PHE A 86 -9.25 -2.96 -2.66
C PHE A 86 -9.73 -3.60 -3.96
N ASN A 87 -10.96 -3.31 -4.42
CA ASN A 87 -11.48 -3.89 -5.65
C ASN A 87 -10.70 -3.38 -6.87
N GLN A 88 -10.33 -2.09 -6.87
CA GLN A 88 -9.46 -1.55 -7.91
C GLN A 88 -8.08 -2.21 -7.86
N VAL A 89 -7.45 -2.27 -6.68
CA VAL A 89 -6.12 -2.91 -6.56
C VAL A 89 -6.15 -4.36 -7.08
N ASP A 90 -7.19 -5.12 -6.75
CA ASP A 90 -7.34 -6.51 -7.22
C ASP A 90 -7.50 -6.60 -8.74
N ARG A 91 -8.28 -5.69 -9.35
CA ARG A 91 -8.45 -5.62 -10.81
C ARG A 91 -7.14 -5.30 -11.53
N GLU A 92 -6.30 -4.47 -10.91
CA GLU A 92 -5.05 -3.98 -11.52
C GLU A 92 -3.83 -4.84 -11.15
N THR A 93 -4.00 -5.87 -10.31
CA THR A 93 -2.89 -6.69 -9.79
C THR A 93 -2.09 -7.42 -10.88
N ASN A 94 -2.70 -7.71 -12.02
CA ASN A 94 -2.08 -8.45 -13.14
C ASN A 94 -1.53 -7.55 -14.25
N TRP A 95 -1.19 -6.29 -13.95
CA TRP A 95 -0.63 -5.33 -14.92
C TRP A 95 0.60 -5.83 -15.70
N ASP A 96 1.35 -6.76 -15.13
CA ASP A 96 2.54 -7.36 -15.74
C ASP A 96 2.22 -8.45 -16.79
N ASP A 97 0.95 -8.83 -16.99
CA ASP A 97 0.55 -9.75 -18.05
C ASP A 97 0.99 -9.27 -19.43
N GLN A 98 0.85 -7.98 -19.71
CA GLN A 98 1.31 -7.39 -20.97
C GLN A 98 2.83 -7.51 -21.15
N ILE A 99 3.61 -7.45 -20.07
CA ILE A 99 5.08 -7.60 -20.15
C ILE A 99 5.42 -9.05 -20.54
N LEU A 100 4.74 -10.04 -19.94
CA LEU A 100 4.90 -11.44 -20.29
C LEU A 100 4.51 -11.71 -21.75
N PHE A 101 3.39 -11.16 -22.18
CA PHE A 101 2.92 -11.26 -23.56
C PHE A 101 3.94 -10.74 -24.56
N ASN A 102 4.43 -9.52 -24.34
CA ASN A 102 5.46 -8.91 -25.16
C ASN A 102 6.74 -9.75 -25.18
N GLY A 103 7.14 -10.29 -24.02
CA GLY A 103 8.29 -11.19 -23.91
C GLY A 103 8.18 -12.43 -24.78
N VAL A 104 7.03 -13.11 -24.74
CA VAL A 104 6.75 -14.27 -25.59
C VAL A 104 6.85 -13.88 -27.07
N LEU A 105 6.25 -12.76 -27.45
CA LEU A 105 6.28 -12.28 -28.83
C LEU A 105 7.66 -11.85 -29.30
N PHE A 106 8.50 -11.27 -28.44
CA PHE A 106 9.88 -10.95 -28.78
C PHE A 106 10.70 -12.22 -29.02
N TYR A 107 10.56 -13.23 -28.18
CA TYR A 107 11.25 -14.50 -28.38
C TYR A 107 10.79 -15.23 -29.63
N ILE A 108 9.48 -15.28 -29.89
CA ILE A 108 8.94 -15.85 -31.12
C ILE A 108 9.43 -15.05 -32.33
N GLY A 109 9.36 -13.72 -32.28
CA GLY A 109 9.79 -12.83 -33.35
C GLY A 109 11.26 -13.02 -33.73
N ILE A 110 12.16 -13.04 -32.75
CA ILE A 110 13.61 -13.26 -32.99
C ILE A 110 13.90 -14.63 -33.61
N ASN A 111 13.13 -15.66 -33.23
CA ASN A 111 13.33 -17.00 -33.79
C ASN A 111 12.74 -17.16 -35.20
N LEU A 112 11.62 -16.50 -35.49
CA LEU A 112 10.92 -16.61 -36.78
C LEU A 112 11.45 -15.65 -37.85
N LEU A 113 11.91 -14.46 -37.47
CA LEU A 113 12.33 -13.41 -38.41
C LEU A 113 13.86 -13.35 -38.50
N PRO A 114 14.46 -13.70 -39.66
CA PRO A 114 15.90 -13.57 -39.85
C PRO A 114 16.42 -12.14 -39.62
N GLU A 115 15.63 -11.12 -39.97
CA GLU A 115 15.96 -9.70 -39.82
C GLU A 115 16.07 -9.25 -38.36
N ALA A 116 15.49 -10.01 -37.42
CA ALA A 116 15.56 -9.72 -35.99
C ALA A 116 16.80 -10.34 -35.32
N LYS A 117 17.58 -11.15 -36.05
CA LYS A 117 18.80 -11.78 -35.52
C LYS A 117 20.00 -10.85 -35.62
N GLN A 118 20.85 -10.86 -34.61
CA GLN A 118 22.11 -10.11 -34.57
C GLN A 118 21.96 -8.62 -34.91
N LEU A 119 20.91 -7.99 -34.38
CA LEU A 119 20.68 -6.57 -34.58
C LEU A 119 21.88 -5.74 -34.09
N PRO A 120 22.27 -4.68 -34.82
CA PRO A 120 23.31 -3.77 -34.36
C PRO A 120 22.89 -3.08 -33.06
N TRP A 121 23.88 -2.61 -32.31
CA TRP A 121 23.63 -1.94 -31.03
C TRP A 121 22.81 -0.64 -31.18
N TRP A 122 23.16 0.19 -32.17
CA TRP A 122 22.53 1.50 -32.41
C TRP A 122 22.43 1.81 -33.90
N ARG A 123 21.32 2.44 -34.30
CA ARG A 123 21.07 2.97 -35.65
C ARG A 123 20.20 4.22 -35.58
N THR A 124 20.77 5.38 -35.91
CA THR A 124 20.07 6.67 -35.84
C THR A 124 18.92 6.76 -36.85
N ASP A 125 19.10 6.22 -38.04
CA ASP A 125 18.08 6.20 -39.09
C ASP A 125 16.84 5.38 -38.68
N GLY A 126 17.04 4.24 -38.02
CA GLY A 126 15.95 3.45 -37.42
C GLY A 126 15.21 4.19 -36.33
N VAL A 127 15.92 4.93 -35.47
CA VAL A 127 15.31 5.74 -34.41
C VAL A 127 14.44 6.85 -35.01
N LEU A 128 14.96 7.58 -36.00
CA LEU A 128 14.20 8.63 -36.68
C LEU A 128 13.00 8.07 -37.42
N MET A 129 13.16 6.93 -38.11
CA MET A 129 12.07 6.26 -38.81
C MET A 129 10.97 5.81 -37.83
N ALA A 130 11.35 5.17 -36.71
CA ALA A 130 10.39 4.74 -35.69
C ALA A 130 9.64 5.94 -35.09
N ALA A 131 10.34 7.04 -34.81
CA ALA A 131 9.73 8.27 -34.32
C ALA A 131 8.72 8.85 -35.32
N LEU A 132 9.08 8.98 -36.59
CA LEU A 132 8.19 9.51 -37.63
C LEU A 132 6.95 8.64 -37.84
N ILE A 133 7.12 7.32 -37.88
CA ILE A 133 6.00 6.37 -38.00
C ILE A 133 5.10 6.43 -36.76
N HIS A 134 5.67 6.59 -35.58
CA HIS A 134 4.91 6.76 -34.36
C HIS A 134 4.08 8.04 -34.39
N THR A 135 4.73 9.19 -34.57
CA THR A 135 4.09 10.52 -34.54
C THR A 135 3.09 10.76 -35.67
N GLY A 136 3.13 9.94 -36.74
CA GLY A 136 2.20 10.01 -37.85
C GLY A 136 1.19 8.86 -37.82
N PRO A 137 1.41 7.77 -38.58
CA PRO A 137 0.46 6.67 -38.70
C PRO A 137 -0.04 6.07 -37.38
N VAL A 138 0.83 5.85 -36.39
CA VAL A 138 0.43 5.16 -35.14
C VAL A 138 -0.51 6.04 -34.31
N GLU A 139 -0.17 7.30 -34.09
CA GLU A 139 -1.03 8.25 -33.35
C GLU A 139 -2.40 8.43 -34.04
N PHE A 140 -2.41 8.56 -35.37
CA PHE A 140 -3.64 8.64 -36.15
C PHE A 140 -4.51 7.39 -36.01
N LEU A 141 -3.92 6.20 -36.19
CA LEU A 141 -4.64 4.93 -36.09
C LEU A 141 -5.13 4.67 -34.66
N TYR A 142 -4.33 5.04 -33.65
CA TYR A 142 -4.74 4.96 -32.25
C TYR A 142 -5.98 5.79 -31.98
N TYR A 143 -5.99 7.07 -32.39
CA TYR A 143 -7.12 7.97 -32.14
C TYR A 143 -8.45 7.35 -32.59
N TRP A 144 -8.48 6.79 -33.80
CA TRP A 144 -9.68 6.15 -34.34
C TRP A 144 -10.02 4.82 -33.67
N LEU A 145 -9.02 3.98 -33.37
CA LEU A 145 -9.23 2.73 -32.63
C LEU A 145 -9.81 3.02 -31.24
N HIS A 146 -9.23 3.96 -30.51
CA HIS A 146 -9.63 4.33 -29.16
C HIS A 146 -11.05 4.94 -29.14
N LYS A 147 -11.33 5.86 -30.07
CA LYS A 147 -12.70 6.40 -30.25
C LYS A 147 -13.71 5.31 -30.60
N ALA A 148 -13.33 4.32 -31.42
CA ALA A 148 -14.18 3.16 -31.71
C ALA A 148 -14.40 2.27 -30.48
N LEU A 149 -13.38 2.05 -29.64
CA LEU A 149 -13.50 1.32 -28.38
C LEU A 149 -14.49 1.97 -27.41
N HIS A 150 -14.71 3.28 -27.50
CA HIS A 150 -15.74 4.01 -26.76
C HIS A 150 -17.16 3.89 -27.33
N HIS A 151 -17.33 3.30 -28.51
CA HIS A 151 -18.65 2.94 -28.99
C HIS A 151 -19.26 1.87 -28.07
N HIS A 152 -20.53 2.04 -27.68
CA HIS A 152 -21.21 1.25 -26.63
C HIS A 152 -21.01 -0.28 -26.72
N PHE A 153 -20.96 -0.81 -27.95
CA PHE A 153 -20.74 -2.23 -28.21
C PHE A 153 -19.34 -2.71 -27.78
N LEU A 154 -18.29 -2.01 -28.19
CA LEU A 154 -16.90 -2.34 -27.86
C LEU A 154 -16.56 -1.93 -26.42
N TYR A 155 -17.09 -0.80 -25.96
CA TYR A 155 -16.87 -0.28 -24.62
C TYR A 155 -17.32 -1.29 -23.56
N SER A 156 -18.57 -1.75 -23.65
CA SER A 156 -19.12 -2.72 -22.68
C SER A 156 -18.38 -4.08 -22.69
N ARG A 157 -17.72 -4.44 -23.79
CA ARG A 157 -17.03 -5.73 -23.97
C ARG A 157 -15.57 -5.73 -23.62
N TYR A 158 -14.89 -4.61 -23.86
CA TYR A 158 -13.45 -4.52 -23.78
C TYR A 158 -13.04 -3.34 -22.89
N HIS A 159 -13.29 -2.13 -23.36
CA HIS A 159 -12.65 -0.92 -22.83
C HIS A 159 -13.22 -0.43 -21.49
N SER A 160 -14.43 -0.84 -21.11
CA SER A 160 -15.02 -0.52 -19.80
C SER A 160 -14.22 -1.09 -18.63
N HIS A 161 -13.40 -2.13 -18.85
CA HIS A 161 -12.53 -2.64 -17.81
C HIS A 161 -11.44 -1.64 -17.42
N HIS A 162 -10.82 -1.00 -18.41
CA HIS A 162 -9.83 0.06 -18.25
C HIS A 162 -10.42 1.26 -17.52
N HIS A 163 -11.58 1.72 -17.98
CA HIS A 163 -12.32 2.85 -17.38
C HIS A 163 -13.01 2.53 -16.05
N SER A 164 -12.93 1.30 -15.55
CA SER A 164 -13.40 0.97 -14.20
C SER A 164 -12.52 1.66 -13.13
N SER A 165 -11.35 2.17 -13.50
CA SER A 165 -10.41 2.87 -12.64
C SER A 165 -10.40 4.37 -12.94
N ILE A 166 -11.40 5.09 -12.40
CA ILE A 166 -11.51 6.55 -12.58
C ILE A 166 -10.34 7.29 -11.93
N VAL A 167 -9.89 6.83 -10.76
CA VAL A 167 -8.62 7.27 -10.18
C VAL A 167 -7.54 6.38 -10.76
N THR A 168 -6.91 6.84 -11.82
CA THR A 168 -5.88 6.07 -12.50
C THR A 168 -4.62 5.93 -11.66
N GLU A 169 -3.98 4.77 -11.75
CA GLU A 169 -2.60 4.56 -11.36
C GLU A 169 -1.77 4.34 -12.64
N PRO A 170 -0.44 4.52 -12.63
CA PRO A 170 0.39 4.34 -13.83
C PRO A 170 0.14 3.01 -14.56
N ILE A 171 -0.08 1.93 -13.80
CA ILE A 171 -0.41 0.60 -14.32
C ILE A 171 -1.82 0.45 -14.89
N THR A 172 -2.76 1.34 -14.56
CA THR A 172 -4.10 1.33 -15.19
C THR A 172 -4.00 1.41 -16.71
N SER A 173 -2.93 2.04 -17.22
CA SER A 173 -2.60 2.14 -18.65
C SER A 173 -2.55 0.79 -19.39
N VAL A 174 -2.27 -0.30 -18.67
CA VAL A 174 -2.09 -1.65 -19.21
C VAL A 174 -3.14 -2.64 -18.71
N ILE A 175 -4.24 -2.15 -18.12
CA ILE A 175 -5.35 -2.99 -17.65
C ILE A 175 -6.44 -3.04 -18.70
N HIS A 176 -6.28 -3.98 -19.63
CA HIS A 176 -7.23 -4.26 -20.71
C HIS A 176 -7.43 -5.76 -20.88
N PRO A 177 -8.59 -6.19 -21.40
CA PRO A 177 -8.80 -7.56 -21.81
C PRO A 177 -7.79 -8.01 -22.89
N PHE A 178 -7.60 -9.33 -23.04
CA PHE A 178 -6.55 -9.86 -23.91
C PHE A 178 -6.71 -9.45 -25.38
N ALA A 179 -7.93 -9.48 -25.92
CA ALA A 179 -8.23 -9.01 -27.28
C ALA A 179 -7.80 -7.56 -27.53
N GLU A 180 -8.07 -6.68 -26.57
CA GLU A 180 -7.72 -5.26 -26.68
C GLU A 180 -6.19 -5.06 -26.65
N HIS A 181 -5.49 -5.84 -25.83
CA HIS A 181 -4.03 -5.88 -25.84
C HIS A 181 -3.44 -6.36 -27.17
N ILE A 182 -4.05 -7.35 -27.83
CA ILE A 182 -3.62 -7.78 -29.18
C ILE A 182 -3.73 -6.61 -30.16
N ALA A 183 -4.84 -5.86 -30.12
CA ALA A 183 -5.04 -4.70 -30.99
C ALA A 183 -3.97 -3.62 -30.76
N TYR A 184 -3.70 -3.25 -29.50
CA TYR A 184 -2.63 -2.30 -29.17
C TYR A 184 -1.25 -2.83 -29.54
N PHE A 185 -0.98 -4.13 -29.36
CA PHE A 185 0.29 -4.73 -29.75
C PHE A 185 0.53 -4.60 -31.26
N ILE A 186 -0.47 -4.95 -32.09
CA ILE A 186 -0.38 -4.83 -33.55
C ILE A 186 -0.08 -3.39 -33.95
N LEU A 187 -0.79 -2.44 -33.33
CA LEU A 187 -0.60 -1.02 -33.58
C LEU A 187 0.83 -0.55 -33.23
N PHE A 188 1.31 -0.88 -32.02
CA PHE A 188 2.66 -0.50 -31.58
C PHE A 188 3.79 -1.32 -32.23
N ALA A 189 3.47 -2.45 -32.86
CA ALA A 189 4.41 -3.21 -33.65
C ALA A 189 4.73 -2.54 -35.00
N ILE A 190 3.93 -1.57 -35.48
CA ILE A 190 4.14 -0.95 -36.80
C ILE A 190 5.54 -0.30 -36.92
N PRO A 191 6.00 0.59 -36.01
CA PRO A 191 7.36 1.16 -36.11
C PRO A 191 8.46 0.10 -35.97
N LEU A 192 8.25 -0.89 -35.09
CA LEU A 192 9.19 -1.96 -34.82
C LEU A 192 9.38 -2.89 -36.04
N LEU A 193 8.29 -3.34 -36.64
CA LEU A 193 8.32 -4.18 -37.84
C LEU A 193 8.82 -3.41 -39.05
N THR A 194 8.46 -2.13 -39.19
CA THR A 194 8.94 -1.32 -40.33
C THR A 194 10.45 -1.14 -40.28
N THR A 195 11.01 -0.86 -39.10
CA THR A 195 12.48 -0.74 -38.94
C THR A 195 13.20 -2.08 -39.13
N LEU A 196 12.59 -3.21 -38.74
CA LEU A 196 13.13 -4.55 -39.03
C LEU A 196 13.16 -4.83 -40.54
N LEU A 197 12.02 -4.65 -41.22
CA LEU A 197 11.87 -4.95 -42.65
C LEU A 197 12.73 -4.04 -43.53
N THR A 198 12.95 -2.79 -43.11
CA THR A 198 13.86 -1.85 -43.78
C THR A 198 15.33 -2.01 -43.35
N LYS A 199 15.63 -2.95 -42.45
CA LYS A 199 16.98 -3.22 -41.91
C LYS A 199 17.62 -2.01 -41.24
N THR A 200 16.79 -1.15 -40.65
CA THR A 200 17.21 0.03 -39.88
C THR A 200 17.07 -0.17 -38.37
N ALA A 201 16.46 -1.26 -37.92
CA ALA A 201 16.32 -1.60 -36.51
C ALA A 201 17.68 -1.77 -35.79
N SER A 202 17.69 -1.46 -34.50
CA SER A 202 18.80 -1.72 -33.58
C SER A 202 18.27 -2.06 -32.20
N ILE A 203 19.10 -2.73 -31.38
CA ILE A 203 18.72 -3.19 -30.04
C ILE A 203 18.23 -2.01 -29.18
N ILE A 204 19.00 -0.92 -29.12
CA ILE A 204 18.63 0.26 -28.34
C ILE A 204 17.38 0.95 -28.93
N SER A 205 17.24 1.04 -30.26
CA SER A 205 16.04 1.66 -30.85
C SER A 205 14.77 0.89 -30.46
N PHE A 206 14.82 -0.44 -30.45
CA PHE A 206 13.72 -1.29 -30.02
C PHE A 206 13.37 -1.06 -28.54
N ALA A 207 14.37 -1.18 -27.67
CA ALA A 207 14.19 -1.01 -26.24
C ALA A 207 13.72 0.41 -25.91
N GLY A 208 14.34 1.43 -26.50
CA GLY A 208 14.02 2.84 -26.31
C GLY A 208 12.60 3.19 -26.74
N TYR A 209 12.13 2.65 -27.87
CA TYR A 209 10.74 2.85 -28.30
C TYR A 209 9.75 2.25 -27.30
N ILE A 210 9.95 1.01 -26.85
CA ILE A 210 9.08 0.37 -25.87
C ILE A 210 9.12 1.10 -24.51
N ILE A 211 10.30 1.53 -24.07
CA ILE A 211 10.46 2.34 -22.85
C ILE A 211 9.69 3.66 -22.98
N TYR A 212 9.73 4.30 -24.14
CA TYR A 212 8.96 5.52 -24.40
C TYR A 212 7.45 5.27 -24.31
N ILE A 213 6.94 4.18 -24.92
CA ILE A 213 5.52 3.79 -24.77
C ILE A 213 5.15 3.58 -23.30
N ASP A 214 5.95 2.81 -22.55
CA ASP A 214 5.72 2.56 -21.13
C ASP A 214 5.76 3.89 -20.33
N PHE A 215 6.73 4.76 -20.63
CA PHE A 215 6.91 6.04 -19.95
C PHE A 215 5.70 6.96 -20.15
N MET A 216 5.28 7.16 -21.40
CA MET A 216 4.15 8.03 -21.72
C MET A 216 2.87 7.49 -21.09
N ASN A 217 2.59 6.19 -21.23
CA ASN A 217 1.42 5.56 -20.63
C ASN A 217 1.38 5.68 -19.10
N ASN A 218 2.51 5.42 -18.43
CA ASN A 218 2.63 5.60 -16.98
C ASN A 218 2.45 7.06 -16.56
N MET A 219 3.01 8.00 -17.33
CA MET A 219 2.88 9.43 -17.09
C MET A 219 1.41 9.86 -17.22
N GLY A 220 0.73 9.52 -18.33
CA GLY A 220 -0.66 9.90 -18.54
C GLY A 220 -1.61 9.35 -17.49
N HIS A 221 -1.33 8.15 -16.96
CA HIS A 221 -2.18 7.52 -15.95
C HIS A 221 -1.75 7.78 -14.51
N CYS A 222 -0.67 8.54 -14.28
CA CYS A 222 -0.34 8.92 -12.92
C CYS A 222 -1.31 10.02 -12.43
N ASN A 223 -1.87 9.86 -11.23
CA ASN A 223 -2.84 10.82 -10.68
C ASN A 223 -2.18 12.09 -10.09
N PHE A 224 -1.06 12.55 -10.64
CA PHE A 224 -0.40 13.79 -10.25
C PHE A 224 0.21 14.53 -11.43
N GLU A 225 0.19 15.86 -11.40
CA GLU A 225 0.79 16.68 -12.46
C GLU A 225 2.28 16.93 -12.17
N LEU A 226 3.14 16.62 -13.15
CA LEU A 226 4.59 16.79 -13.06
C LEU A 226 5.17 17.69 -14.15
N ILE A 227 4.44 17.92 -15.25
CA ILE A 227 4.91 18.69 -16.39
C ILE A 227 4.89 20.19 -16.03
N PRO A 228 6.03 20.90 -16.08
CA PRO A 228 6.08 22.30 -15.69
C PRO A 228 5.58 23.22 -16.82
N LYS A 229 4.85 24.30 -16.47
CA LYS A 229 4.39 25.33 -17.43
C LYS A 229 5.52 25.87 -18.32
N ARG A 230 6.74 26.00 -17.77
CA ARG A 230 7.94 26.46 -18.49
C ARG A 230 8.21 25.69 -19.78
N LEU A 231 7.92 24.38 -19.81
CA LEU A 231 8.18 23.55 -20.97
C LEU A 231 7.32 23.99 -22.17
N PHE A 232 6.04 24.26 -21.94
CA PHE A 232 5.12 24.76 -22.98
C PHE A 232 5.37 26.23 -23.34
N HIS A 233 5.91 27.04 -22.42
CA HIS A 233 6.32 28.41 -22.77
C HIS A 233 7.58 28.42 -23.65
N LEU A 234 8.55 27.53 -23.40
CA LEU A 234 9.78 27.44 -24.18
C LEU A 234 9.53 26.82 -25.57
N PHE A 235 8.62 25.86 -25.68
CA PHE A 235 8.27 25.24 -26.95
C PHE A 235 6.74 25.06 -27.07
N PRO A 236 6.01 26.12 -27.48
CA PRO A 236 4.53 26.10 -27.55
C PRO A 236 3.93 24.95 -28.38
N PRO A 237 4.52 24.51 -29.52
CA PRO A 237 4.00 23.37 -30.26
C PRO A 237 3.93 22.07 -29.45
N LEU A 238 4.73 21.93 -28.37
CA LEU A 238 4.73 20.73 -27.53
C LEU A 238 3.36 20.39 -26.94
N LYS A 239 2.52 21.40 -26.67
CA LYS A 239 1.16 21.19 -26.15
C LYS A 239 0.31 20.29 -27.06
N PHE A 240 0.62 20.24 -28.35
CA PHE A 240 -0.06 19.38 -29.33
C PHE A 240 0.65 18.04 -29.55
N LEU A 241 1.93 17.93 -29.16
CA LEU A 241 2.78 16.77 -29.40
C LEU A 241 2.96 15.87 -28.17
N CYS A 242 2.65 16.37 -26.98
CA CYS A 242 2.80 15.64 -25.73
C CYS A 242 1.67 16.02 -24.77
N TYR A 243 0.84 15.04 -24.44
CA TYR A 243 -0.18 15.21 -23.42
C TYR A 243 0.41 15.34 -22.00
N THR A 244 -0.42 15.74 -21.06
CA THR A 244 -0.08 15.77 -19.63
C THR A 244 -0.91 14.73 -18.86
N PRO A 245 -0.48 14.33 -17.65
CA PRO A 245 -1.32 13.56 -16.74
C PRO A 245 -2.72 14.15 -16.56
N SER A 246 -2.83 15.48 -16.38
CA SER A 246 -4.14 16.14 -16.21
C SER A 246 -5.04 16.01 -17.44
N TYR A 247 -4.45 16.10 -18.65
CA TYR A 247 -5.17 15.92 -19.91
C TYR A 247 -5.76 14.51 -20.00
N HIS A 248 -4.96 13.48 -19.74
CA HIS A 248 -5.42 12.10 -19.84
C HIS A 248 -6.37 11.71 -18.70
N SER A 249 -6.20 12.31 -17.52
CA SER A 249 -7.15 12.13 -16.43
C SER A 249 -8.56 12.64 -16.76
N LEU A 250 -8.70 13.65 -17.64
CA LEU A 250 -10.01 14.08 -18.13
C LEU A 250 -10.67 13.01 -18.98
N HIS A 251 -9.90 12.26 -19.78
CA HIS A 251 -10.42 11.12 -20.52
C HIS A 251 -11.08 10.08 -19.59
N HIS A 252 -10.41 9.75 -18.47
CA HIS A 252 -10.92 8.78 -17.48
C HIS A 252 -12.09 9.29 -16.63
N THR A 253 -12.30 10.61 -16.58
CA THR A 253 -13.36 11.22 -15.74
C THR A 253 -14.57 11.71 -16.53
N GLN A 254 -14.37 12.18 -17.77
CA GLN A 254 -15.42 12.66 -18.68
C GLN A 254 -15.80 11.64 -19.74
N PHE A 255 -14.96 10.60 -19.96
CA PHE A 255 -15.17 9.43 -20.82
C PHE A 255 -15.27 9.72 -22.33
N ARG A 256 -15.73 10.90 -22.73
CA ARG A 256 -16.05 11.23 -24.12
C ARG A 256 -15.15 12.31 -24.74
N THR A 257 -14.06 12.65 -24.09
CA THR A 257 -13.09 13.66 -24.50
C THR A 257 -11.67 13.09 -24.43
N ASN A 258 -10.71 13.74 -25.10
CA ASN A 258 -9.28 13.44 -25.04
C ASN A 258 -8.95 11.98 -25.47
N TYR A 259 -9.26 11.61 -26.71
CA TYR A 259 -9.03 10.25 -27.24
C TYR A 259 -7.62 9.99 -27.78
N SER A 260 -6.79 11.02 -27.95
CA SER A 260 -5.43 10.89 -28.48
C SER A 260 -4.56 10.01 -27.60
N LEU A 261 -3.54 9.38 -28.18
CA LEU A 261 -2.58 8.56 -27.45
C LEU A 261 -1.64 9.44 -26.63
N PHE A 262 -0.65 10.06 -27.30
CA PHE A 262 0.31 10.95 -26.66
C PHE A 262 0.32 12.35 -27.28
N MET A 263 -0.21 12.50 -28.50
CA MET A 263 -0.27 13.78 -29.21
C MET A 263 -1.70 14.35 -29.21
N PRO A 264 -2.04 15.31 -28.31
CA PRO A 264 -3.36 15.95 -28.28
C PRO A 264 -3.83 16.55 -29.60
N LEU A 265 -2.92 16.78 -30.56
CA LEU A 265 -3.18 17.28 -31.91
C LEU A 265 -4.48 16.74 -32.53
N TYR A 266 -4.73 15.43 -32.43
CA TYR A 266 -5.91 14.82 -33.05
C TYR A 266 -7.22 15.20 -32.34
N ASP A 267 -7.21 15.37 -31.02
CA ASP A 267 -8.37 15.91 -30.30
C ASP A 267 -8.66 17.37 -30.64
N TYR A 268 -7.63 18.17 -30.94
CA TYR A 268 -7.81 19.52 -31.47
C TYR A 268 -8.39 19.51 -32.88
N ILE A 269 -7.84 18.68 -33.78
CA ILE A 269 -8.31 18.56 -35.17
C ILE A 269 -9.77 18.11 -35.23
N TYR A 270 -10.15 17.13 -34.40
CA TYR A 270 -11.48 16.52 -34.44
C TYR A 270 -12.45 17.07 -33.39
N GLY A 271 -12.07 18.12 -32.65
CA GLY A 271 -12.95 18.77 -31.67
C GLY A 271 -13.37 17.87 -30.52
N THR A 272 -12.50 16.96 -30.07
CA THR A 272 -12.75 16.06 -28.94
C THR A 272 -11.93 16.41 -27.70
N MET A 273 -11.23 17.54 -27.71
CA MET A 273 -10.49 18.06 -26.57
C MET A 273 -11.45 18.60 -25.49
N ASP A 274 -11.22 18.23 -24.23
CA ASP A 274 -12.06 18.66 -23.11
C ASP A 274 -11.86 20.15 -22.78
N GLU A 275 -12.94 20.93 -22.71
CA GLU A 275 -12.90 22.38 -22.44
C GLU A 275 -12.17 22.74 -21.14
N SER A 276 -12.15 21.84 -20.15
CA SER A 276 -11.49 22.07 -18.86
C SER A 276 -10.00 21.75 -18.84
N THR A 277 -9.42 21.23 -19.94
CA THR A 277 -8.01 20.77 -20.03
C THR A 277 -7.00 21.76 -19.45
N ASP A 278 -7.01 23.00 -19.92
CA ASP A 278 -6.04 24.00 -19.49
C ASP A 278 -6.26 24.41 -18.03
N THR A 279 -7.53 24.59 -17.63
CA THR A 279 -7.87 24.99 -16.26
C THR A 279 -7.52 23.92 -15.23
N LEU A 280 -7.73 22.64 -15.55
CA LEU A 280 -7.35 21.53 -14.66
C LEU A 280 -5.83 21.43 -14.53
N TYR A 281 -5.09 21.57 -15.64
CA TYR A 281 -3.63 21.55 -15.63
C TYR A 281 -3.06 22.64 -14.71
N GLU A 282 -3.51 23.89 -14.88
CA GLU A 282 -3.03 25.02 -14.10
C GLU A 282 -3.38 24.89 -12.61
N LYS A 283 -4.64 24.56 -12.30
CA LYS A 283 -5.11 24.36 -10.92
C LYS A 283 -4.35 23.23 -10.22
N THR A 284 -4.04 22.16 -10.94
CA THR A 284 -3.31 21.03 -10.37
C THR A 284 -1.85 21.40 -10.06
N LEU A 285 -1.18 22.16 -10.93
CA LEU A 285 0.18 22.62 -10.66
C LEU A 285 0.29 23.55 -9.45
N GLU A 286 -0.75 24.33 -9.19
CA GLU A 286 -0.86 25.25 -8.06
C GLU A 286 -1.32 24.57 -6.77
N ARG A 287 -1.78 23.32 -6.84
CA ARG A 287 -2.24 22.54 -5.69
C ARG A 287 -1.09 22.17 -4.75
N GLY A 288 -1.14 22.73 -3.54
CA GLY A 288 -0.26 22.40 -2.42
C GLY A 288 -0.59 21.09 -1.71
N ASP A 289 0.01 20.88 -0.54
CA ASP A 289 -0.32 19.75 0.33
C ASP A 289 -1.76 19.88 0.87
N ASP A 290 -2.40 18.74 1.15
CA ASP A 290 -3.74 18.72 1.74
C ASP A 290 -3.73 19.27 3.18
N ILE A 291 -4.86 19.86 3.59
CA ILE A 291 -5.14 20.15 5.00
C ILE A 291 -5.47 18.82 5.68
N VAL A 292 -4.79 18.52 6.80
CA VAL A 292 -4.90 17.24 7.51
C VAL A 292 -5.49 17.47 8.89
N ASP A 293 -6.56 16.75 9.25
CA ASP A 293 -7.19 16.83 10.56
C ASP A 293 -6.57 15.84 11.55
N VAL A 294 -6.27 14.62 11.09
CA VAL A 294 -5.77 13.53 11.95
C VAL A 294 -4.56 12.86 11.32
N VAL A 295 -3.51 12.71 12.10
CA VAL A 295 -2.31 11.96 11.72
C VAL A 295 -2.19 10.71 12.57
N HIS A 296 -1.89 9.58 11.93
CA HIS A 296 -1.42 8.37 12.59
C HIS A 296 0.07 8.19 12.34
N LEU A 297 0.89 8.28 13.39
CA LEU A 297 2.33 8.18 13.31
C LEU A 297 2.77 6.73 13.57
N THR A 298 3.17 6.03 12.52
CA THR A 298 3.62 4.64 12.57
C THR A 298 5.09 4.50 12.21
N HIS A 299 5.60 3.28 12.13
CA HIS A 299 6.97 2.98 11.70
C HIS A 299 7.05 1.63 10.98
N LEU A 300 8.21 1.32 10.41
CA LEU A 300 8.45 0.02 9.78
C LEU A 300 8.59 -1.06 10.85
N THR A 301 8.00 -2.23 10.64
CA THR A 301 8.02 -3.30 11.65
C THR A 301 9.21 -4.23 11.45
N THR A 302 9.14 -5.08 10.43
CA THR A 302 10.21 -5.96 9.98
C THR A 302 10.94 -5.38 8.77
N PRO A 303 12.16 -5.83 8.43
CA PRO A 303 12.86 -5.40 7.22
C PRO A 303 11.99 -5.47 5.95
N GLU A 304 11.17 -6.51 5.83
CA GLU A 304 10.27 -6.75 4.70
C GLU A 304 8.99 -5.88 4.73
N SER A 305 8.67 -5.23 5.86
CA SER A 305 7.45 -4.42 5.97
C SER A 305 7.45 -3.21 5.01
N ILE A 306 8.62 -2.81 4.51
CA ILE A 306 8.74 -1.74 3.50
C ILE A 306 7.97 -2.07 2.22
N TYR A 307 7.91 -3.35 1.83
CA TYR A 307 7.20 -3.79 0.63
C TYR A 307 5.68 -3.76 0.80
N HIS A 308 5.20 -3.77 2.05
CA HIS A 308 3.78 -3.72 2.41
C HIS A 308 3.28 -2.30 2.66
N LEU A 309 4.14 -1.28 2.58
CA LEU A 309 3.69 0.11 2.53
C LEU A 309 2.93 0.35 1.23
N ARG A 310 1.96 1.28 1.25
CA ARG A 310 1.24 1.72 0.05
C ARG A 310 2.16 2.12 -1.10
N ILE A 311 3.23 2.87 -0.80
CA ILE A 311 4.25 3.30 -1.77
C ILE A 311 5.15 2.16 -2.27
N GLY A 312 5.09 0.98 -1.63
CA GLY A 312 5.79 -0.23 -2.01
C GLY A 312 5.03 -1.03 -3.07
N LEU A 313 4.90 -2.34 -2.84
CA LEU A 313 4.27 -3.25 -3.79
C LEU A 313 2.76 -3.32 -3.52
N ALA A 314 1.95 -2.89 -4.48
CA ALA A 314 0.48 -2.88 -4.36
C ALA A 314 -0.09 -4.25 -3.96
N SER A 315 0.41 -5.31 -4.59
CA SER A 315 -0.02 -6.69 -4.34
C SER A 315 0.39 -7.21 -2.96
N PHE A 316 1.37 -6.60 -2.29
CA PHE A 316 1.75 -6.99 -0.93
C PHE A 316 0.99 -6.14 0.07
N ALA A 317 0.92 -4.83 -0.16
CA ALA A 317 0.18 -3.88 0.66
C ALA A 317 -1.32 -4.23 0.74
N SER A 318 -1.90 -4.87 -0.29
CA SER A 318 -3.31 -5.26 -0.29
C SER A 318 -3.63 -6.51 0.54
N TYR A 319 -2.63 -7.18 1.11
CA TYR A 319 -2.83 -8.35 1.98
C TYR A 319 -2.18 -8.11 3.35
N PRO A 320 -2.71 -8.77 4.41
CA PRO A 320 -2.08 -8.75 5.71
C PRO A 320 -0.62 -9.16 5.63
N PHE A 321 0.25 -8.44 6.33
CA PHE A 321 1.67 -8.75 6.41
C PHE A 321 1.86 -10.17 6.93
N ALA A 322 2.47 -11.00 6.09
CA ALA A 322 2.93 -12.33 6.43
C ALA A 322 4.24 -12.56 5.71
N TYR A 323 5.26 -12.98 6.45
CA TYR A 323 6.54 -13.33 5.84
C TYR A 323 6.36 -14.53 4.90
N ARG A 324 6.81 -14.38 3.65
CA ARG A 324 6.76 -15.44 2.63
C ARG A 324 8.17 -15.83 2.25
N TRP A 325 8.39 -17.12 1.97
CA TRP A 325 9.72 -17.67 1.70
C TRP A 325 10.45 -16.95 0.56
N PHE A 326 9.74 -16.53 -0.49
CA PHE A 326 10.34 -15.86 -1.65
C PHE A 326 10.83 -14.43 -1.34
N MET A 327 10.38 -13.82 -0.24
CA MET A 327 10.92 -12.51 0.19
C MET A 327 12.41 -12.60 0.53
N ARG A 328 12.94 -13.82 0.79
CA ARG A 328 14.39 -14.06 0.88
C ARG A 328 15.12 -13.67 -0.39
N LEU A 329 14.51 -13.74 -1.56
CA LEU A 329 15.14 -13.33 -2.82
C LEU A 329 15.29 -11.80 -2.90
N LEU A 330 14.51 -11.04 -2.13
CA LEU A 330 14.58 -9.59 -2.05
C LEU A 330 15.64 -9.09 -1.04
N TRP A 331 16.39 -10.00 -0.41
CA TRP A 331 17.36 -9.66 0.63
C TRP A 331 18.36 -8.54 0.25
N PRO A 332 18.85 -8.38 -1.00
CA PRO A 332 19.77 -7.29 -1.32
C PRO A 332 19.06 -5.93 -1.22
N PHE A 333 17.83 -5.86 -1.72
CA PHE A 333 16.99 -4.66 -1.65
C PHE A 333 16.57 -4.35 -0.21
N THR A 334 16.23 -5.39 0.56
CA THR A 334 15.88 -5.24 1.98
C THR A 334 17.06 -4.77 2.82
N SER A 335 18.26 -5.29 2.55
CA SER A 335 19.49 -4.87 3.22
C SER A 335 19.84 -3.43 2.86
N LEU A 336 19.71 -3.06 1.58
CA LEU A 336 19.92 -1.70 1.13
C LEU A 336 18.90 -0.74 1.76
N SER A 337 17.62 -1.13 1.88
CA SER A 337 16.62 -0.30 2.53
C SER A 337 16.92 -0.11 4.01
N MET A 338 17.40 -1.13 4.71
CA MET A 338 17.87 -0.99 6.10
C MET A 338 19.04 -0.02 6.24
N ILE A 339 20.03 -0.08 5.34
CA ILE A 339 21.16 0.86 5.35
C ILE A 339 20.67 2.28 5.03
N PHE A 340 19.82 2.42 4.01
CA PHE A 340 19.27 3.71 3.62
C PHE A 340 18.46 4.33 4.75
N THR A 341 17.63 3.54 5.44
CA THR A 341 16.85 4.04 6.56
C THR A 341 17.75 4.50 7.70
N LEU A 342 18.89 3.84 7.94
CA LEU A 342 19.84 4.27 8.98
C LEU A 342 20.39 5.68 8.76
N PHE A 343 20.69 6.08 7.52
CA PHE A 343 21.39 7.34 7.22
C PHE A 343 20.49 8.45 6.64
N TYR A 344 19.45 8.12 5.86
CA TYR A 344 18.80 9.07 4.93
C TYR A 344 17.28 9.10 5.01
N ALA A 345 16.73 9.05 6.21
CA ALA A 345 15.32 8.72 6.33
C ALA A 345 14.57 9.84 7.04
N ARG A 346 13.88 10.64 6.23
CA ARG A 346 12.95 11.66 6.67
C ARG A 346 11.56 11.06 6.84
N LEU A 347 10.79 11.63 7.76
CA LEU A 347 9.36 11.41 7.87
C LEU A 347 8.69 11.57 6.50
N PHE A 348 7.77 10.68 6.16
CA PHE A 348 6.99 10.79 4.93
C PHE A 348 5.56 10.28 5.12
N VAL A 349 4.66 10.76 4.25
CA VAL A 349 3.26 10.35 4.22
C VAL A 349 3.12 9.05 3.42
N ALA A 350 2.72 7.97 4.07
CA ALA A 350 2.53 6.68 3.41
C ALA A 350 1.10 6.52 2.87
N GLU A 351 0.10 6.99 3.60
CA GLU A 351 -1.32 6.81 3.27
C GLU A 351 -2.12 8.09 3.55
N ARG A 352 -3.20 8.28 2.78
CA ARG A 352 -4.24 9.28 2.97
C ARG A 352 -5.57 8.54 3.06
N ASN A 353 -6.47 8.96 3.94
CA ASN A 353 -7.85 8.51 3.94
C ASN A 353 -8.76 9.71 4.21
N SER A 354 -10.06 9.54 3.98
CA SER A 354 -11.05 10.55 4.33
C SER A 354 -12.19 9.87 5.07
N PHE A 355 -12.66 10.48 6.15
CA PHE A 355 -13.77 9.97 6.93
C PHE A 355 -14.71 11.10 7.33
N ASN A 356 -15.95 11.05 6.85
CA ASN A 356 -16.92 12.14 7.03
C ASN A 356 -16.33 13.47 6.55
N LYS A 357 -16.01 14.39 7.47
CA LYS A 357 -15.41 15.70 7.20
C LYS A 357 -13.91 15.76 7.53
N LEU A 358 -13.32 14.65 7.99
CA LEU A 358 -11.94 14.58 8.43
C LEU A 358 -11.02 14.05 7.32
N ASN A 359 -9.94 14.78 7.07
CA ASN A 359 -8.81 14.32 6.28
C ASN A 359 -7.79 13.62 7.17
N LEU A 360 -7.47 12.37 6.82
CA LEU A 360 -6.61 11.50 7.62
C LEU A 360 -5.32 11.19 6.86
N GLN A 361 -4.19 11.13 7.56
CA GLN A 361 -2.94 10.64 7.00
C GLN A 361 -2.22 9.66 7.93
N SER A 362 -1.50 8.70 7.34
CA SER A 362 -0.54 7.87 8.06
C SER A 362 0.87 8.32 7.70
N TRP A 363 1.62 8.75 8.71
CA TRP A 363 3.01 9.15 8.57
C TRP A 363 3.91 8.05 9.08
N VAL A 364 5.03 7.82 8.38
CA VAL A 364 5.97 6.74 8.72
C VAL A 364 7.27 7.33 9.19
N ILE A 365 7.64 7.00 10.43
CA ILE A 365 9.04 7.08 10.85
C ILE A 365 9.76 5.92 10.17
N PRO A 366 10.75 6.19 9.32
CA PRO A 366 11.45 5.16 8.58
C PRO A 366 12.46 4.42 9.47
N ARG A 367 11.98 3.76 10.52
CA ARG A 367 12.76 2.96 11.46
C ARG A 367 12.09 1.62 11.66
N TYR A 368 12.87 0.55 11.66
CA TYR A 368 12.44 -0.83 11.88
C TYR A 368 12.38 -1.16 13.37
N ASN A 369 11.57 -2.15 13.80
CA ASN A 369 11.50 -2.61 15.20
C ASN A 369 12.89 -2.83 15.82
N LEU A 370 13.77 -3.51 15.08
CA LEU A 370 15.15 -3.80 15.50
C LEU A 370 15.92 -2.55 15.92
N GLN A 371 15.63 -1.40 15.32
CA GLN A 371 16.28 -0.13 15.62
C GLN A 371 15.72 0.55 16.88
N TYR A 372 14.43 0.34 17.21
CA TYR A 372 13.83 0.80 18.47
C TYR A 372 14.39 0.05 19.68
N LEU A 373 14.80 -1.20 19.50
CA LEU A 373 15.40 -2.02 20.56
C LEU A 373 16.84 -1.61 20.91
N LEU A 374 17.51 -0.82 20.05
CA LEU A 374 18.87 -0.34 20.29
C LEU A 374 18.86 0.88 21.21
N LYS A 375 19.34 0.72 22.45
CA LYS A 375 19.36 1.80 23.48
C LYS A 375 19.97 3.12 22.98
N TRP A 376 21.09 3.06 22.26
CA TRP A 376 21.80 4.22 21.72
C TRP A 376 21.06 4.95 20.58
N ARG A 377 19.96 4.38 20.08
CA ARG A 377 19.10 5.01 19.05
C ARG A 377 17.84 5.66 19.64
N LYS A 378 17.51 5.41 20.91
CA LYS A 378 16.28 5.93 21.54
C LYS A 378 16.15 7.45 21.40
N GLU A 379 17.23 8.19 21.65
CA GLU A 379 17.25 9.66 21.51
C GLU A 379 16.99 10.11 20.06
N ALA A 380 17.67 9.50 19.08
CA ALA A 380 17.47 9.84 17.67
C ALA A 380 16.02 9.57 17.20
N ILE A 381 15.41 8.49 17.69
CA ILE A 381 14.02 8.13 17.41
C ILE A 381 13.05 9.11 18.09
N ASN A 382 13.28 9.44 19.37
CA ASN A 382 12.49 10.47 20.07
C ASN A 382 12.54 11.81 19.35
N ASN A 383 13.72 12.24 18.90
CA ASN A 383 13.86 13.48 18.14
C ASN A 383 13.09 13.42 16.79
N MET A 384 12.93 12.25 16.18
CA MET A 384 12.10 12.08 14.98
C MET A 384 10.60 12.15 15.29
N ILE A 385 10.17 11.52 16.39
CA ILE A 385 8.77 11.57 16.85
C ILE A 385 8.41 13.01 17.22
N GLU A 386 9.26 13.69 18.00
CA GLU A 386 9.07 15.09 18.39
C GLU A 386 8.97 16.01 17.17
N LYS A 387 9.86 15.85 16.18
CA LYS A 387 9.77 16.61 14.93
C LYS A 387 8.48 16.35 14.17
N ALA A 388 7.99 15.10 14.14
CA ALA A 388 6.72 14.77 13.51
C ALA A 388 5.55 15.44 14.24
N ILE A 389 5.58 15.46 15.57
CA ILE A 389 4.57 16.12 16.40
C ILE A 389 4.55 17.63 16.15
N LEU A 390 5.71 18.29 16.17
CA LEU A 390 5.83 19.72 15.89
C LEU A 390 5.45 20.08 14.45
N GLU A 391 5.75 19.20 13.48
CA GLU A 391 5.30 19.38 12.10
C GLU A 391 3.77 19.28 11.97
N ALA A 392 3.15 18.33 12.68
CA ALA A 392 1.70 18.19 12.73
C ALA A 392 1.04 19.43 13.37
N ASP A 393 1.58 19.92 14.48
CA ASP A 393 1.12 21.15 15.14
C ASP A 393 1.20 22.35 14.20
N LYS A 394 2.35 22.54 13.55
CA LYS A 394 2.56 23.61 12.56
C LYS A 394 1.60 23.53 11.38
N LYS A 395 1.21 22.33 10.97
CA LYS A 395 0.23 22.09 9.89
C LYS A 395 -1.23 22.24 10.35
N GLY A 396 -1.47 22.53 11.63
CA GLY A 396 -2.81 22.66 12.20
C GLY A 396 -3.56 21.33 12.34
N VAL A 397 -2.82 20.23 12.45
CA VAL A 397 -3.41 18.91 12.71
C VAL A 397 -4.10 18.93 14.07
N LYS A 398 -5.32 18.41 14.14
CA LYS A 398 -6.14 18.42 15.35
C LYS A 398 -5.73 17.32 16.33
N VAL A 399 -5.39 16.13 15.81
CA VAL A 399 -5.04 14.95 16.61
C VAL A 399 -3.90 14.18 15.94
N LEU A 400 -2.90 13.78 16.71
CA LEU A 400 -1.85 12.85 16.29
C LEU A 400 -1.87 11.62 17.19
N SER A 401 -2.13 10.45 16.59
CA SER A 401 -2.06 9.16 17.28
C SER A 401 -0.69 8.51 17.11
N LEU A 402 -0.13 7.96 18.20
CA LEU A 402 1.19 7.34 18.21
C LEU A 402 1.07 5.82 18.05
N GLY A 403 1.31 5.28 16.85
CA GLY A 403 1.23 3.84 16.58
C GLY A 403 2.47 3.04 16.99
N LEU A 404 2.26 1.77 17.33
CA LEU A 404 3.30 0.77 17.59
C LEU A 404 4.30 1.24 18.67
N MET A 405 5.60 1.18 18.39
CA MET A 405 6.66 1.52 19.34
C MET A 405 6.87 3.03 19.51
N ASN A 406 6.15 3.88 18.77
CA ASN A 406 6.24 5.35 18.91
C ASN A 406 5.67 5.87 20.25
N GLN A 407 5.00 5.03 21.01
CA GLN A 407 4.42 5.31 22.32
C GLN A 407 5.02 4.44 23.44
N GLY A 408 6.24 3.91 23.29
CA GLY A 408 6.84 3.07 24.32
C GLY A 408 7.04 3.80 25.65
N GLU A 409 6.68 3.16 26.77
CA GLU A 409 6.86 3.74 28.12
C GLU A 409 8.32 4.11 28.40
N GLU A 410 9.25 3.19 28.14
CA GLU A 410 10.70 3.46 28.26
C GLU A 410 11.26 4.42 27.19
N LEU A 411 10.48 4.70 26.15
CA LEU A 411 10.90 5.57 25.06
C LEU A 411 10.52 7.01 25.38
N ASN A 412 9.25 7.26 25.70
CA ASN A 412 8.70 8.61 25.87
C ASN A 412 7.51 8.69 26.83
N ARG A 413 7.36 7.72 27.76
CA ARG A 413 6.26 7.67 28.74
C ARG A 413 4.89 7.77 28.08
N ASN A 414 4.67 7.00 27.01
CA ASN A 414 3.44 7.02 26.23
C ASN A 414 3.10 8.43 25.71
N GLY A 415 4.10 9.16 25.22
CA GLY A 415 3.98 10.51 24.66
C GLY A 415 3.97 11.67 25.67
N GLU A 416 3.92 11.40 26.98
CA GLU A 416 3.84 12.43 28.03
C GLU A 416 5.04 13.40 28.00
N VAL A 417 6.22 12.91 27.63
CA VAL A 417 7.45 13.73 27.52
C VAL A 417 7.24 14.91 26.57
N TYR A 418 6.53 14.72 25.46
CA TYR A 418 6.36 15.79 24.47
C TYR A 418 5.38 16.87 24.93
N ILE A 419 4.41 16.52 25.76
CA ILE A 419 3.47 17.48 26.34
C ILE A 419 4.19 18.34 27.39
N HIS A 420 5.03 17.72 28.21
CA HIS A 420 5.87 18.45 29.15
C HIS A 420 6.85 19.40 28.44
N ASN A 421 7.44 18.97 27.33
CA ASN A 421 8.39 19.78 26.57
C ASN A 421 7.72 20.90 25.76
N HIS A 422 6.47 20.71 25.33
CA HIS A 422 5.73 21.64 24.48
C HIS A 422 4.30 21.88 25.03
N PRO A 423 4.16 22.58 26.17
CA PRO A 423 2.86 22.76 26.83
C PRO A 423 1.86 23.60 26.04
N ASP A 424 2.33 24.45 25.12
CA ASP A 424 1.49 25.33 24.29
C ASP A 424 1.03 24.68 22.97
N MET A 425 1.36 23.40 22.77
CA MET A 425 1.04 22.65 21.56
C MET A 425 -0.48 22.45 21.41
N LYS A 426 -1.00 22.70 20.20
CA LYS A 426 -2.44 22.61 19.89
C LYS A 426 -2.85 21.23 19.41
N VAL A 427 -1.96 20.50 18.74
CA VAL A 427 -2.24 19.12 18.32
C VAL A 427 -2.39 18.22 19.55
N ARG A 428 -3.47 17.43 19.59
CA ARG A 428 -3.70 16.49 20.69
C ARG A 428 -2.99 15.17 20.44
N LEU A 429 -2.15 14.73 21.38
CA LEU A 429 -1.52 13.41 21.32
C LEU A 429 -2.44 12.32 21.88
N VAL A 430 -2.50 11.20 21.17
CA VAL A 430 -3.32 10.04 21.55
C VAL A 430 -2.49 8.75 21.44
N ASP A 431 -2.26 8.08 22.57
CA ASP A 431 -1.63 6.75 22.64
C ASP A 431 -2.62 5.62 22.26
N GLY A 432 -3.92 5.89 22.40
CA GLY A 432 -5.02 4.98 22.05
C GLY A 432 -5.16 3.78 23.00
N SER A 433 -4.53 3.85 24.16
CA SER A 433 -4.56 2.80 25.19
C SER A 433 -5.98 2.54 25.73
N ARG A 434 -6.83 3.57 25.83
CA ARG A 434 -8.22 3.43 26.29
C ARG A 434 -9.04 2.60 25.32
N LEU A 435 -9.01 2.94 24.03
CA LEU A 435 -9.75 2.18 23.03
C LEU A 435 -9.17 0.77 22.85
N ALA A 436 -7.84 0.60 22.93
CA ALA A 436 -7.23 -0.73 22.89
C ALA A 436 -7.73 -1.61 24.05
N ALA A 437 -7.77 -1.08 25.28
CA ALA A 437 -8.33 -1.79 26.42
C ALA A 437 -9.82 -2.12 26.23
N ALA A 438 -10.61 -1.14 25.78
CA ALA A 438 -12.04 -1.33 25.51
C ALA A 438 -12.31 -2.41 24.45
N VAL A 439 -11.53 -2.43 23.36
CA VAL A 439 -11.61 -3.47 22.31
C VAL A 439 -11.33 -4.85 22.90
N VAL A 440 -10.27 -5.00 23.71
CA VAL A 440 -9.92 -6.31 24.31
C VAL A 440 -11.02 -6.77 25.27
N ILE A 441 -11.47 -5.91 26.18
CA ILE A 441 -12.53 -6.23 27.15
C ILE A 441 -13.80 -6.66 26.42
N ASN A 442 -14.19 -5.96 25.35
CA ASN A 442 -15.39 -6.30 24.58
C ASN A 442 -15.19 -7.49 23.62
N SER A 443 -13.94 -7.95 23.42
CA SER A 443 -13.63 -9.18 22.68
C SER A 443 -13.70 -10.43 23.58
N VAL A 444 -13.69 -10.25 24.91
CA VAL A 444 -13.91 -11.34 25.86
C VAL A 444 -15.39 -11.80 25.77
N PRO A 445 -15.67 -13.09 25.56
CA PRO A 445 -17.04 -13.59 25.55
C PRO A 445 -17.80 -13.24 26.83
N LYS A 446 -19.05 -12.76 26.72
CA LYS A 446 -19.84 -12.27 27.86
C LYS A 446 -20.04 -13.28 29.00
N ALA A 447 -19.99 -14.58 28.71
CA ALA A 447 -20.14 -15.65 29.70
C ALA A 447 -18.83 -16.00 30.44
N THR A 448 -17.73 -15.30 30.14
CA THR A 448 -16.42 -15.57 30.73
C THR A 448 -16.38 -15.09 32.17
N THR A 449 -16.23 -16.03 33.12
CA THR A 449 -16.10 -15.73 34.55
C THR A 449 -14.66 -15.62 35.01
N SER A 450 -13.71 -16.17 34.24
CA SER A 450 -12.27 -16.14 34.56
C SER A 450 -11.42 -16.05 33.29
N VAL A 451 -10.30 -15.33 33.40
CA VAL A 451 -9.29 -15.16 32.34
C VAL A 451 -7.89 -15.39 32.89
N VAL A 452 -6.98 -15.83 32.03
CA VAL A 452 -5.53 -15.81 32.33
C VAL A 452 -4.90 -14.61 31.66
N MET A 453 -4.16 -13.78 32.39
CA MET A 453 -3.37 -12.68 31.85
C MET A 453 -1.89 -12.99 31.99
N THR A 454 -1.13 -12.87 30.90
CA THR A 454 0.31 -13.11 30.89
C THR A 454 1.01 -12.31 29.78
N GLY A 455 2.30 -12.04 29.97
CA GLY A 455 3.14 -11.28 29.06
C GLY A 455 3.59 -9.95 29.66
N ASN A 456 4.25 -9.11 28.87
CA ASN A 456 4.75 -7.81 29.30
C ASN A 456 3.56 -6.89 29.63
N LEU A 457 3.42 -6.56 30.90
CA LEU A 457 2.33 -5.71 31.38
C LEU A 457 2.57 -4.26 30.98
N THR A 458 1.68 -3.74 30.16
CA THR A 458 1.63 -2.32 29.74
C THR A 458 0.47 -1.61 30.44
N LYS A 459 0.38 -0.28 30.28
CA LYS A 459 -0.80 0.50 30.67
C LYS A 459 -2.12 -0.15 30.27
N VAL A 460 -2.20 -0.68 29.04
CA VAL A 460 -3.38 -1.39 28.52
C VAL A 460 -3.69 -2.63 29.34
N ALA A 461 -2.68 -3.43 29.69
CA ALA A 461 -2.86 -4.63 30.52
C ALA A 461 -3.41 -4.29 31.92
N TYR A 462 -2.87 -3.27 32.58
CA TYR A 462 -3.34 -2.83 33.88
C TYR A 462 -4.79 -2.34 33.83
N THR A 463 -5.14 -1.54 32.81
CA THR A 463 -6.52 -1.07 32.58
C THR A 463 -7.47 -2.25 32.40
N ILE A 464 -7.11 -3.24 31.59
CA ILE A 464 -7.95 -4.42 31.33
C ILE A 464 -8.12 -5.24 32.61
N ALA A 465 -7.03 -5.53 33.32
CA ALA A 465 -7.10 -6.32 34.55
C ALA A 465 -8.00 -5.66 35.60
N SER A 466 -7.82 -4.36 35.82
CA SER A 466 -8.65 -3.60 36.75
C SER A 466 -10.13 -3.57 36.33
N ALA A 467 -10.42 -3.31 35.06
CA ALA A 467 -11.79 -3.27 34.56
C ALA A 467 -12.49 -4.64 34.65
N LEU A 468 -11.77 -5.73 34.37
CA LEU A 468 -12.32 -7.09 34.48
C LEU A 468 -12.59 -7.47 35.94
N CYS A 469 -11.66 -7.20 36.86
CA CYS A 469 -11.88 -7.42 38.29
C CYS A 469 -13.09 -6.63 38.82
N GLN A 470 -13.27 -5.37 38.39
CA GLN A 470 -14.44 -4.56 38.74
C GLN A 470 -15.75 -5.13 38.17
N ARG A 471 -15.69 -5.80 37.01
CA ARG A 471 -16.83 -6.50 36.39
C ARG A 471 -17.09 -7.88 36.97
N GLY A 472 -16.40 -8.28 38.04
CA GLY A 472 -16.57 -9.59 38.67
C GLY A 472 -15.90 -10.75 37.93
N VAL A 473 -15.03 -10.46 36.96
CA VAL A 473 -14.28 -11.49 36.22
C VAL A 473 -12.97 -11.77 36.94
N GLN A 474 -12.72 -13.03 37.26
CA GLN A 474 -11.49 -13.45 37.90
C GLN A 474 -10.30 -13.33 36.94
N VAL A 475 -9.32 -12.50 37.26
CA VAL A 475 -8.08 -12.35 36.49
C VAL A 475 -6.99 -13.17 37.15
N SER A 476 -6.48 -14.15 36.42
CA SER A 476 -5.43 -15.04 36.90
C SER A 476 -4.09 -14.73 36.25
N THR A 477 -3.00 -14.76 37.01
CA THR A 477 -1.62 -14.51 36.51
C THR A 477 -0.76 -15.75 36.65
N LEU A 478 0.25 -15.89 35.77
CA LEU A 478 1.16 -17.04 35.78
C LEU A 478 2.47 -16.75 36.52
N ARG A 479 2.85 -15.47 36.63
CA ARG A 479 4.10 -15.04 37.26
C ARG A 479 3.80 -14.19 38.50
N LEU A 480 4.57 -14.39 39.56
CA LEU A 480 4.37 -13.67 40.83
C LEU A 480 4.58 -12.16 40.66
N ASP A 481 5.55 -11.75 39.83
CA ASP A 481 5.81 -10.34 39.57
C ASP A 481 4.66 -9.66 38.81
N GLU A 482 4.01 -10.39 37.89
CA GLU A 482 2.79 -9.91 37.22
C GLU A 482 1.65 -9.72 38.21
N TYR A 483 1.44 -10.72 39.09
CA TYR A 483 0.42 -10.66 40.14
C TYR A 483 0.59 -9.41 41.02
N GLU A 484 1.81 -9.18 41.53
CA GLU A 484 2.11 -8.06 42.41
C GLU A 484 1.90 -6.70 41.72
N LYS A 485 2.36 -6.57 40.46
CA LYS A 485 2.17 -5.35 39.66
C LYS A 485 0.69 -5.06 39.42
N ILE A 486 -0.10 -6.05 38.98
CA ILE A 486 -1.53 -5.87 38.74
C ILE A 486 -2.25 -5.55 40.05
N ARG A 487 -1.92 -6.24 41.15
CA ARG A 487 -2.53 -6.02 42.47
C ARG A 487 -2.36 -4.57 42.95
N SER A 488 -1.28 -3.90 42.56
CA SER A 488 -1.04 -2.49 42.89
C SER A 488 -2.00 -1.53 42.16
N CYS A 489 -2.50 -1.90 40.98
CA CYS A 489 -3.41 -1.09 40.17
C CYS A 489 -4.90 -1.44 40.36
N VAL A 490 -5.21 -2.64 40.88
CA VAL A 490 -6.59 -3.07 41.13
C VAL A 490 -7.10 -2.49 42.46
N PRO A 491 -8.28 -1.84 42.48
CA PRO A 491 -8.93 -1.35 43.71
C PRO A 491 -9.07 -2.45 44.75
N GLN A 492 -8.90 -2.08 46.02
CA GLN A 492 -8.83 -3.04 47.13
C GLN A 492 -10.07 -3.95 47.22
N GLU A 493 -11.24 -3.42 46.91
CA GLU A 493 -12.54 -4.11 46.92
C GLU A 493 -12.71 -5.18 45.84
N CYS A 494 -11.86 -5.20 44.80
CA CYS A 494 -11.93 -6.18 43.71
C CYS A 494 -10.72 -7.14 43.69
N ARG A 495 -9.84 -7.08 44.71
CA ARG A 495 -8.57 -7.85 44.73
C ARG A 495 -8.78 -9.35 44.91
N ASP A 496 -9.92 -9.76 45.45
CA ASP A 496 -10.37 -11.16 45.54
C ASP A 496 -10.58 -11.79 44.16
N HIS A 497 -10.92 -10.98 43.14
CA HIS A 497 -10.95 -11.43 41.75
C HIS A 497 -9.57 -11.57 41.11
N LEU A 498 -8.46 -11.18 41.77
CA LEU A 498 -7.10 -11.36 41.25
C LEU A 498 -6.44 -12.59 41.88
N VAL A 499 -6.03 -13.55 41.05
CA VAL A 499 -5.47 -14.83 41.51
C VAL A 499 -4.09 -15.10 40.90
N TYR A 500 -3.19 -15.65 41.70
CA TYR A 500 -1.89 -16.15 41.24
C TYR A 500 -1.98 -17.68 41.08
N LEU A 501 -1.71 -18.20 39.88
CA LEU A 501 -1.88 -19.63 39.58
C LEU A 501 -0.59 -20.43 39.79
N THR A 502 -0.66 -21.42 40.67
CA THR A 502 0.40 -22.42 40.85
C THR A 502 0.05 -23.70 40.06
N SER A 503 0.13 -23.65 38.72
CA SER A 503 0.07 -24.79 37.78
C SER A 503 -1.25 -25.61 37.69
N GLU A 504 -1.83 -26.10 38.78
CA GLU A 504 -2.91 -27.11 38.76
C GLU A 504 -4.28 -26.58 38.28
N ALA A 505 -4.50 -25.26 38.34
CA ALA A 505 -5.83 -24.65 38.14
C ALA A 505 -6.11 -24.13 36.71
N LEU A 506 -5.29 -24.47 35.71
CA LEU A 506 -5.46 -23.96 34.33
C LEU A 506 -6.57 -24.66 33.53
N SER A 507 -7.10 -25.79 34.03
CA SER A 507 -8.03 -26.66 33.30
C SER A 507 -9.37 -26.00 32.94
N SER A 508 -9.82 -25.02 33.73
CA SER A 508 -11.08 -24.30 33.50
C SER A 508 -10.97 -23.09 32.57
N ASN A 509 -9.77 -22.54 32.35
CA ASN A 509 -9.62 -21.21 31.75
C ASN A 509 -9.53 -21.29 30.22
N LYS A 510 -10.63 -20.94 29.55
CA LYS A 510 -10.74 -20.93 28.09
C LYS A 510 -10.37 -19.60 27.43
N VAL A 511 -10.15 -18.52 28.19
CA VAL A 511 -9.79 -17.21 27.63
C VAL A 511 -8.48 -16.71 28.23
N TRP A 512 -7.55 -16.35 27.36
CA TRP A 512 -6.21 -15.91 27.71
C TRP A 512 -5.94 -14.54 27.09
N LEU A 513 -5.66 -13.56 27.94
CA LEU A 513 -5.25 -12.21 27.57
C LEU A 513 -3.73 -12.15 27.53
N VAL A 514 -3.17 -11.90 26.36
CA VAL A 514 -1.73 -12.14 26.11
C VAL A 514 -1.02 -10.89 25.63
N GLY A 515 0.15 -10.64 26.22
CA GLY A 515 1.06 -9.59 25.81
C GLY A 515 2.25 -10.13 25.03
N GLU A 516 3.09 -9.21 24.57
CA GLU A 516 4.43 -9.55 24.10
C GLU A 516 5.23 -10.24 25.21
N GLY A 517 6.13 -11.14 24.85
CA GLY A 517 6.91 -11.91 25.82
C GLY A 517 6.21 -13.16 26.35
N THR A 518 4.93 -13.40 26.03
CA THR A 518 4.28 -14.69 26.29
C THR A 518 5.07 -15.82 25.60
N THR A 519 5.60 -16.72 26.41
CA THR A 519 6.53 -17.77 26.00
C THR A 519 5.82 -18.97 25.38
N ARG A 520 6.58 -19.86 24.72
CA ARG A 520 6.05 -21.14 24.23
C ARG A 520 5.54 -22.00 25.39
N GLU A 521 6.31 -22.09 26.47
CA GLU A 521 5.98 -22.90 27.64
C GLU A 521 4.68 -22.44 28.30
N GLU A 522 4.42 -21.12 28.35
CA GLU A 522 3.15 -20.58 28.84
C GLU A 522 1.98 -20.94 27.92
N GLN A 523 2.13 -20.82 26.59
CA GLN A 523 1.10 -21.24 25.64
C GLN A 523 0.83 -22.75 25.71
N GLU A 524 1.84 -23.57 26.02
CA GLU A 524 1.68 -25.02 26.13
C GLU A 524 0.80 -25.44 27.33
N LYS A 525 0.76 -24.62 28.38
CA LYS A 525 -0.13 -24.82 29.53
C LYS A 525 -1.61 -24.56 29.21
N ALA A 526 -1.92 -23.92 28.08
CA ALA A 526 -3.30 -23.68 27.67
C ALA A 526 -4.00 -24.98 27.24
N THR A 527 -5.27 -25.10 27.61
CA THR A 527 -6.08 -26.25 27.22
C THR A 527 -6.56 -26.14 25.77
N LYS A 528 -6.92 -27.29 25.17
CA LYS A 528 -7.54 -27.31 23.84
C LYS A 528 -8.77 -26.41 23.79
N GLY A 529 -8.91 -25.63 22.72
CA GLY A 529 -9.98 -24.67 22.51
C GLY A 529 -9.83 -23.36 23.26
N THR A 530 -8.68 -23.10 23.92
CA THR A 530 -8.39 -21.79 24.49
C THR A 530 -8.38 -20.71 23.41
N LEU A 531 -9.04 -19.59 23.72
CA LEU A 531 -9.03 -18.34 22.96
C LEU A 531 -7.95 -17.41 23.50
N PHE A 532 -6.95 -17.11 22.68
CA PHE A 532 -5.92 -16.11 22.95
C PHE A 532 -6.34 -14.75 22.38
N ILE A 533 -6.45 -13.74 23.23
CA ILE A 533 -6.77 -12.36 22.86
C ILE A 533 -5.57 -11.47 23.19
N PRO A 534 -4.83 -10.98 22.18
CA PRO A 534 -3.71 -10.09 22.44
C PRO A 534 -4.16 -8.74 22.97
N PHE A 535 -3.53 -8.26 24.05
CA PHE A 535 -3.60 -6.87 24.47
C PHE A 535 -2.40 -6.04 23.97
N SER A 536 -1.38 -6.68 23.41
CA SER A 536 -0.25 -6.03 22.77
C SER A 536 -0.59 -5.50 21.38
N GLN A 537 0.21 -4.53 20.92
CA GLN A 537 0.09 -4.02 19.56
C GLN A 537 0.65 -5.02 18.54
N PHE A 538 1.59 -5.88 18.91
CA PHE A 538 2.15 -6.92 18.03
C PHE A 538 1.46 -8.27 18.22
N PRO A 539 1.32 -9.08 17.15
CA PRO A 539 0.58 -10.33 17.19
C PRO A 539 1.34 -11.42 17.93
N LEU A 540 0.61 -12.25 18.68
CA LEU A 540 1.15 -13.43 19.32
C LEU A 540 1.55 -14.48 18.26
N LYS A 541 2.69 -15.14 18.44
CA LYS A 541 3.07 -16.30 17.61
C LYS A 541 2.09 -17.44 17.86
N GLN A 542 1.43 -17.89 16.79
CA GLN A 542 0.47 -18.99 16.84
C GLN A 542 1.20 -20.34 16.89
N LEU A 543 1.38 -20.91 18.08
CA LEU A 543 2.15 -22.14 18.30
C LEU A 543 1.26 -23.39 18.43
N ARG A 544 0.00 -23.23 18.84
CA ARG A 544 -0.96 -24.30 19.15
C ARG A 544 -2.10 -24.33 18.14
N ARG A 545 -2.15 -25.34 17.26
CA ARG A 545 -3.20 -25.45 16.21
C ARG A 545 -4.59 -25.81 16.76
N ASP A 546 -4.65 -26.25 18.01
CA ASP A 546 -5.86 -26.65 18.71
C ASP A 546 -6.47 -25.51 19.57
N CYS A 547 -5.93 -24.29 19.41
CA CYS A 547 -6.38 -23.06 20.08
C CYS A 547 -6.80 -22.01 19.05
N ILE A 548 -7.58 -21.02 19.49
CA ILE A 548 -8.06 -19.91 18.67
C ILE A 548 -7.23 -18.68 18.99
N TYR A 549 -6.78 -17.95 17.96
CA TYR A 549 -6.01 -16.73 18.12
C TYR A 549 -6.78 -15.54 17.56
N HIS A 550 -7.11 -14.59 18.42
CA HIS A 550 -7.63 -13.30 18.01
C HIS A 550 -6.50 -12.42 17.45
N THR A 551 -6.88 -11.46 16.61
CA THR A 551 -6.02 -10.36 16.19
C THR A 551 -5.66 -9.44 17.35
N THR A 552 -4.59 -8.65 17.18
CA THR A 552 -4.28 -7.50 18.03
C THR A 552 -5.45 -6.51 18.07
N PRO A 553 -5.55 -5.63 19.09
CA PRO A 553 -6.68 -4.71 19.25
C PRO A 553 -6.90 -3.86 17.99
N ALA A 554 -8.00 -4.12 17.28
CA ALA A 554 -8.31 -3.55 15.98
C ALA A 554 -9.81 -3.63 15.69
N LEU A 555 -10.28 -2.79 14.77
CA LEU A 555 -11.68 -2.64 14.41
C LEU A 555 -11.85 -2.68 12.90
N ILE A 556 -12.97 -3.22 12.44
CA ILE A 556 -13.46 -3.10 11.07
C ILE A 556 -13.86 -1.65 10.85
N VAL A 557 -13.38 -1.07 9.76
CA VAL A 557 -13.68 0.32 9.40
C VAL A 557 -15.05 0.45 8.71
N PRO A 558 -15.80 1.53 8.96
CA PRO A 558 -17.07 1.79 8.29
C PRO A 558 -16.88 2.04 6.79
N LYS A 559 -17.90 1.74 5.98
CA LYS A 559 -17.87 1.96 4.52
C LYS A 559 -17.71 3.43 4.11
N SER A 560 -18.07 4.36 4.99
CA SER A 560 -17.87 5.80 4.79
C SER A 560 -16.41 6.24 4.94
N LEU A 561 -15.52 5.39 5.46
CA LEU A 561 -14.08 5.59 5.41
C LEU A 561 -13.58 5.23 4.00
N VAL A 562 -13.18 6.25 3.24
CA VAL A 562 -12.79 6.10 1.84
C VAL A 562 -11.28 6.14 1.64
N ASN A 563 -10.84 5.70 0.45
CA ASN A 563 -9.43 5.54 0.06
C ASN A 563 -8.68 4.45 0.86
N VAL A 564 -9.36 3.39 1.29
CA VAL A 564 -8.76 2.26 2.02
C VAL A 564 -8.50 1.10 1.04
N HIS A 565 -7.22 0.87 0.75
CA HIS A 565 -6.76 -0.09 -0.28
C HIS A 565 -5.43 -0.77 0.07
N SER A 566 -4.95 -0.57 1.29
CA SER A 566 -3.83 -1.30 1.90
C SER A 566 -4.23 -1.81 3.27
N CYS A 567 -3.72 -2.98 3.66
CA CYS A 567 -3.83 -3.51 5.01
C CYS A 567 -2.88 -2.77 5.95
N GLU A 568 -3.31 -2.58 7.19
CA GLU A 568 -2.46 -2.02 8.24
C GLU A 568 -1.67 -3.15 8.91
N ASN A 569 -0.40 -3.28 8.54
CA ASN A 569 0.48 -4.34 9.03
C ASN A 569 -0.13 -5.74 8.83
N TRP A 570 -0.30 -6.53 9.88
CA TRP A 570 -0.89 -7.88 9.87
C TRP A 570 -2.43 -7.89 9.96
N LEU A 571 -3.08 -6.72 9.99
CA LEU A 571 -4.54 -6.65 10.09
C LEU A 571 -5.21 -7.02 8.75
N PRO A 572 -6.42 -7.63 8.80
CA PRO A 572 -7.19 -7.95 7.60
C PRO A 572 -7.56 -6.69 6.80
N ARG A 573 -7.98 -6.90 5.54
CA ARG A 573 -8.51 -5.81 4.71
C ARG A 573 -9.65 -5.12 5.43
N LYS A 574 -9.69 -3.78 5.34
CA LYS A 574 -10.70 -2.93 5.98
C LYS A 574 -10.71 -3.03 7.52
N ALA A 575 -9.56 -3.30 8.12
CA ALA A 575 -9.36 -3.17 9.55
C ALA A 575 -8.26 -2.15 9.88
N MET A 576 -8.39 -1.48 11.02
CA MET A 576 -7.42 -0.51 11.55
C MET A 576 -7.12 -0.80 13.01
N SER A 577 -5.90 -0.51 13.45
CA SER A 577 -5.54 -0.68 14.86
C SER A 577 -6.39 0.22 15.76
N ALA A 578 -6.66 -0.25 16.98
CA ALA A 578 -7.38 0.53 17.98
C ALA A 578 -6.69 1.88 18.21
N THR A 579 -5.35 1.93 18.22
CA THR A 579 -4.60 3.18 18.35
C THR A 579 -4.89 4.18 17.23
N ARG A 580 -4.93 3.72 15.98
CA ARG A 580 -5.28 4.59 14.85
C ARG A 580 -6.73 5.08 14.94
N VAL A 581 -7.66 4.19 15.28
CA VAL A 581 -9.07 4.55 15.43
C VAL A 581 -9.27 5.52 16.59
N ALA A 582 -8.54 5.40 17.69
CA ALA A 582 -8.61 6.33 18.82
C ALA A 582 -8.32 7.77 18.38
N GLY A 583 -7.27 7.98 17.58
CA GLY A 583 -6.98 9.31 17.02
C GLY A 583 -8.12 9.88 16.18
N ILE A 584 -8.81 9.02 15.42
CA ILE A 584 -9.98 9.41 14.63
C ILE A 584 -11.16 9.79 15.55
N LEU A 585 -11.44 8.99 16.59
CA LEU A 585 -12.54 9.25 17.53
C LEU A 585 -12.34 10.56 18.29
N HIS A 586 -11.15 10.83 18.81
CA HIS A 586 -10.84 12.11 19.47
C HIS A 586 -11.14 13.33 18.59
N ALA A 587 -10.90 13.21 17.28
CA ALA A 587 -11.20 14.28 16.33
C ALA A 587 -12.70 14.39 16.00
N LEU A 588 -13.42 13.27 15.93
CA LEU A 588 -14.87 13.24 15.66
C LEU A 588 -15.70 13.75 16.85
N GLU A 589 -15.34 13.30 18.05
CA GLU A 589 -16.02 13.66 19.30
C GLU A 589 -15.61 15.04 19.82
N GLY A 590 -14.53 15.62 19.29
CA GLY A 590 -14.03 16.92 19.72
C GLY A 590 -13.39 16.91 21.12
N TRP A 591 -12.93 15.76 21.60
CA TRP A 591 -12.32 15.62 22.93
C TRP A 591 -11.02 16.40 23.07
N GLU A 592 -11.01 17.44 23.90
CA GLU A 592 -9.89 18.40 23.95
C GLU A 592 -8.64 17.90 24.68
N MET A 593 -8.72 16.79 25.42
CA MET A 593 -7.62 16.27 26.21
C MET A 593 -6.58 15.48 25.38
N HIS A 594 -5.34 15.47 25.86
CA HIS A 594 -4.35 14.48 25.46
C HIS A 594 -4.68 13.11 26.09
N GLU A 595 -4.46 12.02 25.36
CA GLU A 595 -4.46 10.65 25.89
C GLU A 595 -3.02 10.12 25.87
N CYS A 596 -2.34 10.20 27.02
CA CYS A 596 -0.91 9.91 27.15
C CYS A 596 -0.56 9.49 28.59
N GLY A 597 0.73 9.30 28.88
CA GLY A 597 1.22 9.06 30.24
C GLY A 597 0.78 7.70 30.80
N THR A 598 0.91 7.54 32.12
CA THR A 598 0.63 6.26 32.82
C THR A 598 -0.73 6.23 33.53
N SER A 599 -1.46 7.35 33.59
CA SER A 599 -2.74 7.43 34.30
C SER A 599 -3.81 6.49 33.72
N LEU A 600 -4.50 5.78 34.61
CA LEU A 600 -5.55 4.79 34.31
C LEU A 600 -6.93 5.43 34.55
N LEU A 601 -7.52 6.07 33.54
CA LEU A 601 -8.90 6.56 33.64
C LEU A 601 -9.88 5.44 33.24
N LEU A 602 -10.29 4.64 34.22
CA LEU A 602 -11.26 3.55 34.03
C LEU A 602 -12.67 4.06 33.71
N SER A 603 -13.04 5.25 34.18
CA SER A 603 -14.40 5.82 34.10
C SER A 603 -14.91 6.01 32.66
N ASP A 604 -14.04 5.93 31.67
CA ASP A 604 -14.36 6.37 30.31
C ASP A 604 -14.17 5.27 29.24
N LEU A 605 -14.03 4.00 29.65
CA LEU A 605 -13.89 2.87 28.72
C LEU A 605 -15.20 2.59 27.97
N ASP A 606 -16.34 2.69 28.65
CA ASP A 606 -17.63 2.48 28.02
C ASP A 606 -17.97 3.66 27.09
N GLN A 607 -17.62 4.89 27.48
CA GLN A 607 -17.77 6.08 26.63
C GLN A 607 -17.01 5.94 25.30
N VAL A 608 -15.72 5.54 25.34
CA VAL A 608 -14.92 5.40 24.11
C VAL A 608 -15.42 4.24 23.25
N TRP A 609 -15.93 3.17 23.88
CA TRP A 609 -16.51 2.03 23.17
C TRP A 609 -17.83 2.39 22.48
N GLU A 610 -18.73 3.08 23.17
CA GLU A 610 -20.00 3.53 22.61
C GLU A 610 -19.80 4.52 21.46
N ALA A 611 -18.88 5.48 21.62
CA ALA A 611 -18.50 6.40 20.54
C ALA A 611 -17.89 5.66 19.33
N CYS A 612 -17.04 4.65 19.59
CA CYS A 612 -16.48 3.81 18.54
C CYS A 612 -17.59 3.13 17.71
N LEU A 613 -18.57 2.53 18.37
CA LEU A 613 -19.68 1.85 17.70
C LEU A 613 -20.64 2.84 17.00
N SER A 614 -20.88 4.01 17.58
CA SER A 614 -21.79 5.02 17.00
C SER A 614 -21.28 5.58 15.67
N HIS A 615 -19.96 5.70 15.50
CA HIS A 615 -19.32 6.06 14.23
C HIS A 615 -19.20 4.90 13.23
N GLY A 616 -19.74 3.73 13.57
CA GLY A 616 -19.84 2.58 12.68
C GLY A 616 -18.59 1.72 12.58
N PHE A 617 -17.58 1.93 13.45
CA PHE A 617 -16.51 0.96 13.63
C PHE A 617 -17.08 -0.29 14.30
N GLN A 618 -16.62 -1.47 13.89
CA GLN A 618 -17.14 -2.73 14.40
C GLN A 618 -16.02 -3.62 14.94
N PRO A 619 -16.27 -4.43 15.99
CA PRO A 619 -15.30 -5.42 16.44
C PRO A 619 -14.99 -6.42 15.31
N LEU A 620 -13.73 -6.85 15.25
CA LEU A 620 -13.34 -7.97 14.39
C LEU A 620 -13.98 -9.25 14.92
N LEU A 621 -14.60 -10.02 14.04
CA LEU A 621 -15.13 -11.33 14.39
C LEU A 621 -13.99 -12.28 14.73
N LEU A 622 -14.23 -13.16 15.69
CA LEU A 622 -13.36 -14.31 15.95
C LEU A 622 -13.19 -15.10 14.64
N PRO A 623 -11.98 -15.56 14.30
CA PRO A 623 -11.81 -16.44 13.16
C PRO A 623 -12.72 -17.65 13.34
N HIS A 624 -13.69 -17.85 12.46
CA HIS A 624 -14.43 -19.10 12.41
C HIS A 624 -13.44 -20.21 12.04
N HIS A 625 -13.42 -21.29 12.83
CA HIS A 625 -12.78 -22.54 12.42
C HIS A 625 -13.66 -23.32 11.46
#